data_AF-A0A7C5SZY7-F1
#
_entry.id   AF-A0A7C5SZY7-F1
#
_cell.length_a   1.000
_cell.length_b   1.000
_cell.length_c   1.000
_cell.angle_alpha   90.00
_cell.angle_beta   90.00
_cell.angle_gamma   90.00
#
_symmetry.space_group_name_H-M   'P 1'
#
loop_
_entity.id
_entity.type
_entity.pdbx_description
1 polymer ?
#
loop_
_entity_poly.entity_id
_entity_poly.type
_entity_poly.pdbx_seq_one_letter_code
_entity_poly.pdbx_strand_id
1 'polypeptide(L)'
;MFVSLQFKLELKKEDKEKLIKLIRKQSSAIRVAYNMLKELEKEKTKNPHAQIYHRLRQLFPELPTKYIDSAIYKAKQYPTDKPVVFGSKGLFEKLCKNHLSGKAREKLKKQWRELRQGTLIGIGSKHRTAQGNLLLRFMELDGKLHLRISTGNREFIYAKVLREPSNSKDKWITFMAMLLESWQTKNYFPYTVELKLRDGEVYGNVSF
;
A
#
# COMPACT_ATOMS: atom_id res chain seq x y z
N MET A 1 -3.32 -1.05 20.56
CA MET A 1 -3.67 0.25 19.93
C MET A 1 -2.84 0.36 18.66
N PHE A 2 -3.45 0.24 17.47
CA PHE A 2 -2.70 0.36 16.21
C PHE A 2 -2.27 1.82 16.01
N VAL A 3 -0.98 2.08 15.96
CA VAL A 3 -0.44 3.42 15.71
C VAL A 3 -0.12 3.53 14.22
N SER A 4 -0.71 4.50 13.52
CA SER A 4 -0.37 4.78 12.13
C SER A 4 0.53 6.01 12.04
N LEU A 5 1.71 5.88 11.43
CA LEU A 5 2.68 6.96 11.25
C LEU A 5 2.91 7.25 9.77
N GLN A 6 2.85 8.52 9.40
CA GLN A 6 3.07 8.96 8.02
C GLN A 6 4.53 9.33 7.76
N PHE A 7 5.01 9.04 6.57
CA PHE A 7 6.32 9.43 6.04
C PHE A 7 6.25 9.73 4.54
N LYS A 8 7.26 10.42 4.00
CA LYS A 8 7.43 10.64 2.55
C LYS A 8 8.59 9.78 2.03
N LEU A 9 8.52 9.37 0.76
CA LEU A 9 9.62 8.70 0.07
C LEU A 9 10.29 9.60 -0.95
N GLU A 10 11.62 9.53 -0.99
CA GLU A 10 12.47 10.09 -2.04
C GLU A 10 13.02 8.94 -2.90
N LEU A 11 12.85 9.05 -4.22
CA LEU A 11 13.10 8.00 -5.20
C LEU A 11 13.78 8.58 -6.45
N LYS A 12 14.68 7.82 -7.05
CA LYS A 12 15.16 8.09 -8.41
C LYS A 12 14.00 7.98 -9.41
N LYS A 13 14.08 8.69 -10.53
CA LYS A 13 13.00 8.76 -11.54
C LYS A 13 12.61 7.37 -12.06
N GLU A 14 13.58 6.54 -12.42
CA GLU A 14 13.37 5.19 -12.94
C GLU A 14 12.66 4.28 -11.93
N ASP A 15 13.11 4.30 -10.68
CA ASP A 15 12.50 3.53 -9.59
C ASP A 15 11.08 4.01 -9.28
N LYS A 16 10.85 5.32 -9.34
CA LYS A 16 9.51 5.90 -9.17
C LYS A 16 8.55 5.39 -10.26
N GLU A 17 8.99 5.30 -11.50
CA GLU A 17 8.17 4.76 -12.60
C GLU A 17 7.85 3.27 -12.41
N LYS A 18 8.85 2.46 -12.02
CA LYS A 18 8.66 1.04 -11.69
C LYS A 18 7.69 0.87 -10.53
N LEU A 19 7.84 1.67 -9.47
CA LEU A 19 6.97 1.65 -8.30
C LEU A 19 5.53 2.05 -8.66
N ILE A 20 5.33 3.08 -9.49
CA ILE A 20 4.00 3.49 -9.94
C ILE A 20 3.31 2.37 -10.72
N LYS A 21 4.04 1.64 -11.58
CA LYS A 21 3.49 0.46 -12.28
C LYS A 21 3.04 -0.61 -11.29
N LEU A 22 3.84 -0.92 -10.28
CA LEU A 22 3.51 -1.88 -9.23
C LEU A 22 2.29 -1.45 -8.40
N ILE A 23 2.26 -0.18 -7.96
CA ILE A 23 1.13 0.43 -7.24
C ILE A 23 -0.17 0.27 -8.04
N ARG A 24 -0.15 0.61 -9.34
CA ARG A 24 -1.32 0.50 -10.21
C ARG A 24 -1.83 -0.94 -10.34
N LYS A 25 -0.91 -1.91 -10.46
CA LYS A 25 -1.24 -3.34 -10.53
C LYS A 25 -1.92 -3.82 -9.25
N GLN A 26 -1.32 -3.57 -8.09
CA GLN A 26 -1.93 -4.00 -6.83
C GLN A 26 -3.25 -3.27 -6.54
N SER A 27 -3.34 -1.96 -6.84
CA SER A 27 -4.61 -1.23 -6.75
C SER A 27 -5.70 -1.85 -7.63
N SER A 28 -5.35 -2.39 -8.80
CA SER A 28 -6.30 -3.13 -9.63
C SER A 28 -6.70 -4.46 -8.99
N ALA A 29 -5.73 -5.22 -8.48
CA ALA A 29 -6.00 -6.47 -7.77
C ALA A 29 -6.92 -6.27 -6.56
N ILE A 30 -6.74 -5.19 -5.78
CA ILE A 30 -7.62 -4.84 -4.64
C ILE A 30 -9.07 -4.66 -5.10
N ARG A 31 -9.30 -3.96 -6.23
CA ARG A 31 -10.66 -3.74 -6.74
C ARG A 31 -11.32 -5.03 -7.24
N VAL A 32 -10.56 -5.87 -7.95
CA VAL A 32 -11.05 -7.18 -8.39
C VAL A 32 -11.38 -8.06 -7.17
N ALA A 33 -10.48 -8.10 -6.19
CA ALA A 33 -10.69 -8.83 -4.94
C ALA A 33 -11.95 -8.37 -4.22
N TYR A 34 -12.18 -7.07 -4.12
CA TYR A 34 -13.37 -6.50 -3.47
C TYR A 34 -14.66 -6.90 -4.20
N ASN A 35 -14.69 -6.79 -5.53
CA ASN A 35 -15.88 -7.16 -6.31
C ASN A 35 -16.20 -8.65 -6.14
N MET A 36 -15.18 -9.52 -6.19
CA MET A 36 -15.37 -10.95 -5.96
C MET A 36 -15.79 -11.27 -4.52
N LEU A 37 -15.24 -10.60 -3.51
CA LEU A 37 -15.68 -10.77 -2.12
C LEU A 37 -17.17 -10.49 -1.98
N LYS A 38 -17.64 -9.40 -2.60
CA LYS A 38 -19.06 -9.03 -2.57
C LYS A 38 -19.97 -10.06 -3.25
N GLU A 39 -19.52 -10.70 -4.33
CA GLU A 39 -20.27 -11.76 -5.03
C GLU A 39 -20.30 -13.04 -4.18
N LEU A 40 -19.13 -13.48 -3.71
CA LEU A 40 -18.99 -14.71 -2.93
C LEU A 40 -19.67 -14.66 -1.55
N GLU A 41 -19.76 -13.48 -0.93
CA GLU A 41 -20.52 -13.28 0.31
C GLU A 41 -22.02 -13.49 0.10
N LYS A 42 -22.57 -13.10 -1.05
CA LYS A 42 -23.99 -13.34 -1.38
C LYS A 42 -24.27 -14.81 -1.61
N GLU A 43 -23.34 -15.52 -2.24
CA GLU A 43 -23.45 -16.94 -2.57
C GLU A 43 -23.15 -17.87 -1.38
N LYS A 44 -22.73 -17.33 -0.21
CA LYS A 44 -22.30 -18.09 0.98
C LYS A 44 -21.24 -19.14 0.65
N THR A 45 -20.33 -18.80 -0.25
CA THR A 45 -19.38 -19.74 -0.83
C THR A 45 -18.34 -20.22 0.18
N LYS A 46 -18.01 -21.52 0.15
CA LYS A 46 -16.92 -22.08 0.97
C LYS A 46 -15.55 -21.64 0.45
N ASN A 47 -14.69 -21.18 1.35
CA ASN A 47 -13.31 -20.75 1.08
C ASN A 47 -13.16 -19.65 0.00
N PRO A 48 -13.76 -18.45 0.22
CA PRO A 48 -13.69 -17.34 -0.75
C PRO A 48 -12.27 -16.85 -0.98
N HIS A 49 -11.40 -16.95 0.04
CA HIS A 49 -10.00 -16.51 -0.06
C HIS A 49 -9.24 -17.25 -1.16
N ALA A 50 -9.30 -18.59 -1.20
CA ALA A 50 -8.57 -19.37 -2.18
C ALA A 50 -9.02 -19.04 -3.62
N GLN A 51 -10.33 -18.92 -3.85
CA GLN A 51 -10.87 -18.60 -5.17
C GLN A 51 -10.39 -17.22 -5.66
N ILE A 52 -10.45 -16.21 -4.81
CA ILE A 52 -9.96 -14.87 -5.14
C ILE A 52 -8.47 -14.91 -5.41
N TYR A 53 -7.69 -15.60 -4.56
CA TYR A 53 -6.25 -15.73 -4.73
C TYR A 53 -5.88 -16.37 -6.07
N HIS A 54 -6.51 -17.48 -6.45
CA HIS A 54 -6.28 -18.14 -7.73
C HIS A 54 -6.65 -17.23 -8.91
N ARG A 55 -7.79 -16.54 -8.82
CA ARG A 55 -8.23 -15.61 -9.86
C ARG A 55 -7.27 -14.43 -10.03
N LEU A 56 -6.83 -13.83 -8.93
CA LEU A 56 -5.85 -12.73 -8.96
C LEU A 56 -4.51 -13.20 -9.52
N ARG A 57 -4.06 -14.42 -9.21
CA ARG A 57 -2.83 -14.98 -9.76
C ARG A 57 -2.89 -15.16 -11.28
N GLN A 58 -4.06 -15.54 -11.82
CA GLN A 58 -4.28 -15.62 -13.27
C GLN A 58 -4.33 -14.24 -13.94
N LEU A 59 -5.03 -13.27 -13.33
CA LEU A 59 -5.21 -11.94 -13.90
C LEU A 59 -3.96 -11.05 -13.78
N PHE A 60 -3.14 -11.26 -12.76
CA PHE A 60 -1.95 -10.46 -12.46
C PHE A 60 -0.71 -11.34 -12.30
N PRO A 61 -0.27 -12.07 -13.34
CA PRO A 61 0.87 -12.99 -13.25
C PRO A 61 2.18 -12.30 -12.89
N GLU A 62 2.32 -11.02 -13.27
CA GLU A 62 3.50 -10.20 -12.96
C GLU A 62 3.47 -9.57 -11.55
N LEU A 63 2.37 -9.70 -10.80
CA LEU A 63 2.29 -9.17 -9.45
C LEU A 63 2.88 -10.21 -8.48
N PRO A 64 3.89 -9.86 -7.66
CA PRO A 64 4.47 -10.81 -6.72
C PRO A 64 3.40 -11.39 -5.80
N THR A 65 3.45 -12.70 -5.60
CA THR A 65 2.38 -13.47 -4.96
C THR A 65 1.98 -12.94 -3.58
N LYS A 66 2.94 -12.46 -2.79
CA LYS A 66 2.67 -11.89 -1.46
C LYS A 66 1.87 -10.57 -1.50
N TYR A 67 1.94 -9.82 -2.60
CA TYR A 67 1.06 -8.65 -2.80
C TYR A 67 -0.39 -9.06 -3.08
N ILE A 68 -0.66 -10.27 -3.57
CA ILE A 68 -2.02 -10.79 -3.76
C ILE A 68 -2.70 -10.95 -2.39
N ASP A 69 -2.04 -11.62 -1.44
CA ASP A 69 -2.57 -11.75 -0.06
C ASP A 69 -2.83 -10.38 0.56
N SER A 70 -1.89 -9.44 0.37
CA SER A 70 -2.03 -8.07 0.88
C SER A 70 -3.18 -7.31 0.19
N ALA A 71 -3.44 -7.58 -1.09
CA ALA A 71 -4.56 -7.00 -1.82
C ALA A 71 -5.91 -7.54 -1.32
N ILE A 72 -6.01 -8.85 -1.06
CA ILE A 72 -7.21 -9.48 -0.49
C ILE A 72 -7.48 -8.93 0.91
N TYR A 73 -6.45 -8.83 1.75
CA TYR A 73 -6.58 -8.23 3.07
C TYR A 73 -7.10 -6.78 3.00
N LYS A 74 -6.55 -5.96 2.09
CA LYS A 74 -7.02 -4.59 1.90
C LYS A 74 -8.45 -4.53 1.38
N ALA A 75 -8.82 -5.45 0.50
CA ALA A 75 -10.18 -5.55 -0.03
C ALA A 75 -11.21 -5.83 1.07
N LYS A 76 -10.88 -6.68 2.05
CA LYS A 76 -11.73 -6.98 3.22
C LYS A 76 -11.98 -5.79 4.14
N GLN A 77 -11.17 -4.73 4.07
CA GLN A 77 -11.37 -3.51 4.86
C GLN A 77 -12.48 -2.60 4.31
N TYR A 78 -12.93 -2.85 3.07
CA TYR A 78 -14.00 -2.08 2.47
C TYR A 78 -15.37 -2.65 2.88
N PRO A 79 -16.37 -1.78 3.08
CA PRO A 79 -17.73 -2.22 3.39
C PRO A 79 -18.33 -3.01 2.21
N THR A 80 -18.92 -4.16 2.50
CA THR A 80 -19.58 -5.02 1.50
C THR A 80 -21.10 -4.81 1.44
N ASP A 81 -21.68 -4.19 2.47
CA ASP A 81 -23.09 -3.81 2.59
C ASP A 81 -23.50 -2.72 1.59
N LYS A 82 -22.55 -1.89 1.13
CA LYS A 82 -22.82 -0.77 0.23
C LYS A 82 -21.85 -0.69 -0.95
N PRO A 83 -22.27 -0.12 -2.09
CA PRO A 83 -21.38 0.13 -3.21
C PRO A 83 -20.21 1.06 -2.81
N VAL A 84 -18.98 0.63 -3.11
CA VAL A 84 -17.77 1.43 -2.88
C VAL A 84 -17.33 2.11 -4.17
N VAL A 85 -17.17 3.43 -4.10
CA VAL A 85 -16.55 4.23 -5.17
C VAL A 85 -15.06 4.38 -4.88
N PHE A 86 -14.23 3.57 -5.55
CA PHE A 86 -12.78 3.69 -5.47
C PHE A 86 -12.31 5.04 -6.02
N GLY A 87 -11.47 5.75 -5.25
CA GLY A 87 -10.99 7.10 -5.58
C GLY A 87 -11.72 8.24 -4.86
N SER A 88 -12.56 7.92 -3.85
CA SER A 88 -13.47 8.83 -3.12
C SER A 88 -14.77 9.13 -3.86
N LYS A 89 -15.90 8.82 -3.20
CA LYS A 89 -17.26 9.14 -3.65
C LYS A 89 -17.44 10.64 -3.87
N GLY A 90 -16.98 11.48 -2.93
CA GLY A 90 -17.12 12.94 -3.06
C GLY A 90 -16.32 13.54 -4.21
N LEU A 91 -15.15 12.98 -4.55
CA LEU A 91 -14.40 13.41 -5.73
C LEU A 91 -15.08 12.97 -7.03
N PHE A 92 -15.61 11.74 -7.04
CA PHE A 92 -16.37 11.23 -8.18
C PHE A 92 -17.62 12.08 -8.44
N GLU A 93 -18.40 12.38 -7.41
CA GLU A 93 -19.59 13.25 -7.51
C GLU A 93 -19.23 14.64 -8.01
N LYS A 94 -18.12 15.23 -7.54
CA LYS A 94 -17.62 16.52 -8.08
C LYS A 94 -17.30 16.41 -9.57
N LEU A 95 -16.64 15.34 -10.01
CA LEU A 95 -16.31 15.12 -11.43
C LEU A 95 -17.55 14.91 -12.31
N CYS A 96 -18.62 14.33 -11.77
CA CYS A 96 -19.90 14.18 -12.47
C CYS A 96 -20.62 15.52 -12.71
N LYS A 97 -20.28 16.58 -11.96
CA LYS A 97 -20.88 17.90 -12.17
C LYS A 97 -20.23 18.62 -13.36
N ASN A 98 -21.05 19.22 -14.23
CA ASN A 98 -20.61 19.84 -15.49
C ASN A 98 -20.08 21.27 -15.35
N HIS A 99 -20.16 21.89 -14.18
CA HIS A 99 -19.71 23.27 -13.96
C HIS A 99 -18.19 23.43 -13.79
N LEU A 100 -17.45 22.32 -13.62
CA LEU A 100 -15.99 22.33 -13.53
C LEU A 100 -15.39 22.16 -14.92
N SER A 101 -14.69 23.18 -15.41
CA SER A 101 -14.03 23.20 -16.72
C SER A 101 -12.51 23.46 -16.62
N GLY A 102 -11.79 23.17 -17.70
CA GLY A 102 -10.36 23.47 -17.83
C GLY A 102 -9.46 22.83 -16.76
N LYS A 103 -8.48 23.62 -16.28
CA LYS A 103 -7.42 23.16 -15.36
C LYS A 103 -7.94 22.59 -14.04
N ALA A 104 -9.05 23.13 -13.52
CA ALA A 104 -9.64 22.66 -12.26
C ALA A 104 -10.18 21.23 -12.40
N ARG A 105 -10.86 20.93 -13.53
CA ARG A 105 -11.36 19.58 -13.83
C ARG A 105 -10.22 18.58 -13.99
N GLU A 106 -9.15 18.95 -14.69
CA GLU A 106 -7.98 18.07 -14.89
C GLU A 106 -7.24 17.77 -13.58
N LYS A 107 -7.12 18.76 -12.68
CA LYS A 107 -6.55 18.53 -11.34
C LYS A 107 -7.38 17.53 -10.54
N LEU A 108 -8.71 17.65 -10.58
CA LEU A 108 -9.61 16.69 -9.91
C LEU A 108 -9.54 15.29 -10.53
N LYS A 109 -9.45 15.17 -11.86
CA LYS A 109 -9.25 13.88 -12.54
C LYS A 109 -7.94 13.22 -12.11
N LYS A 110 -6.85 14.00 -12.05
CA LYS A 110 -5.54 13.52 -11.57
C LYS A 110 -5.65 13.02 -10.14
N GLN A 111 -6.24 13.82 -9.25
CA GLN A 111 -6.42 13.46 -7.84
C GLN A 111 -7.26 12.19 -7.66
N TRP A 112 -8.37 12.08 -8.39
CA TRP A 112 -9.23 10.89 -8.36
C TRP A 112 -8.49 9.65 -8.87
N ARG A 113 -7.71 9.77 -9.95
CA ARG A 113 -6.89 8.68 -10.49
C ARG A 113 -5.81 8.24 -9.49
N GLU A 114 -5.13 9.16 -8.84
CA GLU A 114 -4.14 8.86 -7.79
C GLU A 114 -4.79 8.15 -6.61
N LEU A 115 -5.94 8.61 -6.13
CA LEU A 115 -6.63 7.94 -5.02
C LEU A 115 -7.20 6.56 -5.40
N ARG A 116 -7.59 6.37 -6.66
CA ARG A 116 -8.15 5.11 -7.17
C ARG A 116 -7.09 4.06 -7.49
N GLN A 117 -5.92 4.50 -7.96
CA GLN A 117 -4.87 3.63 -8.51
C GLN A 117 -3.51 3.84 -7.83
N GLY A 118 -3.49 4.49 -6.67
CA GLY A 118 -2.27 4.92 -6.00
C GLY A 118 -1.95 4.17 -4.73
N THR A 119 -2.61 3.05 -4.43
CA THR A 119 -2.36 2.26 -3.20
C THR A 119 -1.47 1.05 -3.48
N LEU A 120 -0.41 0.90 -2.69
CA LEU A 120 0.35 -0.33 -2.54
C LEU A 120 0.44 -0.67 -1.06
N ILE A 121 0.15 -1.90 -0.67
CA ILE A 121 0.14 -2.36 0.71
C ILE A 121 0.94 -3.64 0.83
N GLY A 122 1.80 -3.70 1.85
CA GLY A 122 2.54 -4.87 2.25
C GLY A 122 2.30 -5.14 3.73
N ILE A 123 1.81 -6.33 4.04
CA ILE A 123 1.51 -6.74 5.41
C ILE A 123 2.70 -7.46 6.00
N GLY A 124 3.04 -7.07 7.23
CA GLY A 124 4.11 -7.69 7.99
C GLY A 124 3.75 -9.06 8.57
N SER A 125 4.77 -9.81 8.95
CA SER A 125 4.60 -11.10 9.62
C SER A 125 5.66 -11.28 10.70
N LYS A 126 5.28 -11.95 11.79
CA LYS A 126 6.20 -12.39 12.86
C LYS A 126 7.17 -13.48 12.39
N HIS A 127 6.91 -14.10 11.23
CA HIS A 127 7.77 -15.15 10.73
C HIS A 127 9.20 -14.62 10.50
N ARG A 128 10.21 -15.33 11.00
CA ARG A 128 11.62 -14.88 10.98
C ARG A 128 12.10 -14.46 9.59
N THR A 129 11.68 -15.18 8.55
CA THR A 129 12.07 -14.87 7.15
C THR A 129 11.42 -13.59 6.60
N ALA A 130 10.31 -13.13 7.18
CA ALA A 130 9.66 -11.88 6.78
C ALA A 130 10.43 -10.66 7.30
N GLN A 131 11.15 -10.80 8.42
CA GLN A 131 11.90 -9.73 9.09
C GLN A 131 11.05 -8.46 9.24
N GLY A 132 9.89 -8.64 9.87
CA GLY A 132 8.88 -7.61 10.06
C GLY A 132 7.97 -7.44 8.86
N ASN A 133 8.52 -7.09 7.70
CA ASN A 133 7.76 -6.99 6.44
C ASN A 133 8.62 -7.45 5.26
N LEU A 134 8.11 -8.41 4.49
CA LEU A 134 8.84 -8.99 3.35
C LEU A 134 8.79 -8.08 2.11
N LEU A 135 7.66 -7.39 1.92
CA LEU A 135 7.37 -6.61 0.72
C LEU A 135 7.89 -5.18 0.82
N LEU A 136 7.64 -4.53 1.96
CA LEU A 136 7.91 -3.12 2.22
C LEU A 136 8.68 -3.02 3.53
N ARG A 137 10.01 -3.14 3.47
CA ARG A 137 10.87 -3.30 4.64
C ARG A 137 11.67 -2.04 4.94
N PHE A 138 11.63 -1.55 6.16
CA PHE A 138 12.56 -0.53 6.62
C PHE A 138 13.95 -1.12 6.85
N MET A 139 14.98 -0.42 6.36
CA MET A 139 16.37 -0.81 6.51
C MET A 139 17.24 0.44 6.68
N GLU A 140 18.37 0.29 7.35
CA GLU A 140 19.45 1.27 7.34
C GLU A 140 20.37 1.02 6.14
N LEU A 141 20.63 2.06 5.36
CA LEU A 141 21.66 2.09 4.31
C LEU A 141 22.40 3.41 4.42
N ASP A 142 23.73 3.35 4.54
CA ASP A 142 24.61 4.53 4.65
C ASP A 142 24.18 5.53 5.73
N GLY A 143 23.81 5.04 6.92
CA GLY A 143 23.33 5.86 8.04
C GLY A 143 21.96 6.50 7.81
N LYS A 144 21.24 6.14 6.74
CA LYS A 144 19.93 6.70 6.39
C LYS A 144 18.87 5.63 6.33
N LEU A 145 17.68 5.98 6.82
CA LEU A 145 16.52 5.10 6.76
C LEU A 145 15.99 5.00 5.32
N HIS A 146 15.88 3.78 4.83
CA HIS A 146 15.30 3.46 3.54
C HIS A 146 14.16 2.47 3.68
N LEU A 147 13.20 2.54 2.76
CA LEU A 147 12.19 1.52 2.54
C LEU A 147 12.61 0.68 1.33
N ARG A 148 12.96 -0.58 1.57
CA ARG A 148 13.14 -1.58 0.52
C ARG A 148 11.78 -2.08 0.06
N ILE A 149 11.49 -1.91 -1.23
CA ILE A 149 10.25 -2.31 -1.88
C ILE A 149 10.56 -3.46 -2.83
N SER A 150 9.96 -4.63 -2.59
CA SER A 150 10.07 -5.78 -3.49
C SER A 150 9.26 -5.55 -4.75
N THR A 151 9.88 -5.64 -5.93
CA THR A 151 9.17 -5.49 -7.22
C THR A 151 8.83 -6.83 -7.86
N GLY A 152 9.34 -7.94 -7.30
CA GLY A 152 9.27 -9.29 -7.89
C GLY A 152 10.64 -9.76 -8.36
N ASN A 153 10.77 -11.04 -8.70
CA ASN A 153 12.01 -11.60 -9.30
C ASN A 153 13.31 -11.31 -8.53
N ARG A 154 13.23 -11.19 -7.19
CA ARG A 154 14.35 -10.78 -6.31
C ARG A 154 14.93 -9.39 -6.60
N GLU A 155 14.19 -8.55 -7.32
CA GLU A 155 14.50 -7.14 -7.53
C GLU A 155 13.89 -6.27 -6.42
N PHE A 156 14.61 -5.21 -6.08
CA PHE A 156 14.25 -4.28 -5.02
C PHE A 156 14.47 -2.84 -5.45
N ILE A 157 13.55 -1.98 -5.03
CA ILE A 157 13.73 -0.52 -5.03
C ILE A 157 14.11 -0.11 -3.61
N TYR A 158 15.08 0.79 -3.47
CA TYR A 158 15.46 1.39 -2.20
C TYR A 158 15.04 2.87 -2.21
N ALA A 159 14.02 3.19 -1.43
CA ALA A 159 13.47 4.55 -1.34
C ALA A 159 13.93 5.20 -0.05
N LYS A 160 14.54 6.39 -0.09
CA LYS A 160 14.92 7.09 1.12
C LYS A 160 13.67 7.58 1.85
N VAL A 161 13.61 7.36 3.15
CA VAL A 161 12.49 7.77 4.00
C VAL A 161 12.75 9.18 4.51
N LEU A 162 11.89 10.12 4.14
CA LEU A 162 11.92 11.50 4.61
C LEU A 162 10.91 11.65 5.74
N ARG A 163 11.38 11.51 6.98
CA ARG A 163 10.57 11.72 8.19
C ARG A 163 11.46 12.00 9.40
N GLU A 164 11.21 13.13 10.04
CA GLU A 164 11.85 13.54 11.31
C GLU A 164 10.78 13.66 12.39
N PRO A 165 11.03 13.25 13.65
CA PRO A 165 10.08 13.42 14.75
C PRO A 165 9.60 14.86 14.90
N SER A 166 8.30 15.05 15.10
CA SER A 166 7.73 16.39 15.30
C SER A 166 7.96 16.94 16.71
N ASN A 167 8.14 16.05 17.70
CA ASN A 167 8.48 16.38 19.08
C ASN A 167 8.96 15.10 19.81
N SER A 168 9.37 15.23 21.08
CA SER A 168 9.85 14.12 21.92
C SER A 168 8.81 13.04 22.23
N LYS A 169 7.52 13.33 22.05
CA LYS A 169 6.41 12.38 22.23
C LYS A 169 5.96 11.76 20.90
N ASP A 170 6.61 12.08 19.78
CA ASP A 170 6.28 11.52 18.48
C ASP A 170 6.57 10.01 18.48
N LYS A 171 5.54 9.21 18.21
CA LYS A 171 5.63 7.74 18.18
C LYS A 171 6.57 7.23 17.07
N TRP A 172 7.01 8.09 16.15
CA TRP A 172 8.11 7.79 15.24
C TRP A 172 9.40 7.42 15.99
N ILE A 173 9.69 8.06 17.12
CA ILE A 173 10.85 7.73 17.95
C ILE A 173 10.75 6.29 18.47
N THR A 174 9.57 5.90 18.99
CA THR A 174 9.31 4.53 19.43
C THR A 174 9.45 3.53 18.29
N PHE A 175 8.89 3.84 17.11
CA PHE A 175 9.01 2.99 15.93
C PHE A 175 10.48 2.77 15.52
N MET A 176 11.28 3.83 15.52
CA MET A 176 12.71 3.76 15.19
C MET A 176 13.49 2.95 16.21
N ALA A 177 13.20 3.10 17.51
CA ALA A 177 13.81 2.31 18.57
C ALA A 177 13.50 0.82 18.40
N MET A 178 12.24 0.47 18.13
CA MET A 178 11.84 -0.91 17.86
C MET A 178 12.53 -1.49 16.62
N LEU A 179 12.66 -0.70 15.53
CA LEU A 179 13.40 -1.13 14.34
C LEU A 179 14.87 -1.40 14.66
N LEU A 180 15.54 -0.49 15.35
CA LEU A 180 16.94 -0.63 15.73
C LEU A 180 17.17 -1.86 16.61
N GLU A 181 16.35 -2.04 17.65
CA GLU A 181 16.37 -3.21 18.52
C GLU A 181 16.19 -4.50 17.69
N SER A 182 15.23 -4.50 16.74
CA SER A 182 15.00 -5.67 15.88
C SER A 182 16.18 -5.99 14.97
N TRP A 183 16.92 -4.99 14.50
CA TRP A 183 18.09 -5.18 13.65
C TRP A 183 19.28 -5.73 14.44
N GLN A 184 19.45 -5.29 15.69
CA GLN A 184 20.50 -5.74 16.60
C GLN A 184 20.23 -7.17 17.11
N THR A 185 19.03 -7.39 17.65
CA THR A 185 18.66 -8.68 18.30
C THR A 185 18.19 -9.75 17.31
N LYS A 186 17.91 -9.36 16.05
CA LYS A 186 17.21 -10.20 15.05
C LYS A 186 15.82 -10.66 15.51
N ASN A 187 15.24 -10.00 16.51
CA ASN A 187 13.86 -10.22 16.95
C ASN A 187 12.92 -9.22 16.27
N TYR A 188 12.30 -9.65 15.17
CA TYR A 188 11.50 -8.77 14.32
C TYR A 188 10.03 -8.73 14.73
N PHE A 189 9.45 -7.53 14.73
CA PHE A 189 8.02 -7.31 14.94
C PHE A 189 7.31 -7.04 13.61
N PRO A 190 6.05 -7.50 13.43
CA PRO A 190 5.30 -7.27 12.21
C PRO A 190 4.83 -5.82 12.14
N TYR A 191 4.92 -5.23 10.96
CA TYR A 191 4.32 -3.93 10.67
C TYR A 191 3.76 -3.91 9.26
N THR A 192 2.65 -3.20 9.06
CA THR A 192 2.02 -3.01 7.76
C THR A 192 2.42 -1.67 7.18
N VAL A 193 2.81 -1.64 5.92
CA VAL A 193 3.09 -0.38 5.21
C VAL A 193 2.08 -0.22 4.08
N GLU A 194 1.50 0.98 3.97
CA GLU A 194 0.64 1.38 2.87
C GLU A 194 1.23 2.63 2.20
N LEU A 195 1.67 2.49 0.94
CA LEU A 195 2.11 3.58 0.09
C LEU A 195 0.93 4.17 -0.68
N LYS A 196 0.91 5.50 -0.80
CA LYS A 196 -0.10 6.29 -1.49
C LYS A 196 0.54 7.32 -2.43
N LEU A 197 0.03 7.41 -3.65
CA LEU A 197 0.33 8.51 -4.56
C LEU A 197 -0.46 9.76 -4.16
N ARG A 198 0.22 10.89 -4.10
CA ARG A 198 -0.39 12.21 -3.89
C ARG A 198 0.43 13.29 -4.58
N ASP A 199 -0.20 13.99 -5.50
CA ASP A 199 0.39 15.09 -6.28
C ASP A 199 1.67 14.67 -7.02
N GLY A 200 1.71 13.42 -7.50
CA GLY A 200 2.88 12.82 -8.14
C GLY A 200 3.97 12.34 -7.18
N GLU A 201 3.85 12.57 -5.88
CA GLU A 201 4.78 12.10 -4.84
C GLU A 201 4.29 10.81 -4.19
N VAL A 202 5.20 10.08 -3.53
CA VAL A 202 4.88 8.83 -2.82
C VAL A 202 4.97 9.07 -1.32
N TYR A 203 3.86 8.88 -0.62
CA TYR A 203 3.79 8.90 0.83
C TYR A 203 3.54 7.49 1.35
N GLY A 204 3.99 7.20 2.56
CA GLY A 204 3.72 5.94 3.24
C GLY A 204 3.05 6.15 4.58
N ASN A 205 2.28 5.16 5.00
CA ASN A 205 1.81 4.99 6.36
C ASN A 205 2.31 3.65 6.87
N VAL A 206 2.88 3.63 8.08
CA VAL A 206 3.24 2.39 8.77
C VAL A 206 2.35 2.20 9.99
N SER A 207 1.82 0.98 10.13
CA SER A 207 1.04 0.54 11.29
C SER A 207 1.72 -0.64 11.97
N PHE A 208 1.96 -0.55 13.27
CA PHE A 208 2.65 -1.54 14.09
C PHE A 208 2.03 -1.63 15.50
#